data_AF-A0A9W8B6X9-F1
#
_entry.id   AF-A0A9W8B6X9-F1
#
_cell.length_a   1.000
_cell.length_b   1.000
_cell.length_c   1.000
_cell.angle_alpha   90.00
_cell.angle_beta   90.00
_cell.angle_gamma   90.00
#
_symmetry.space_group_name_H-M   'P 1'
#
loop_
_entity.id
_entity.type
_entity.pdbx_description
1 polymer ?
#
loop_
_entity_poly.entity_id
_entity_poly.type
_entity_poly.pdbx_seq_one_letter_code
_entity_poly.pdbx_strand_id
1 'polypeptide(L)'
;MILFSKCQRQIIMARLKSRAELTKLRQQHTQTMGDLLQFLEKHYPPVHAVDQPHPAKRRRSASAISDATFSLKDMLEDLMNLSVSHPDDPYYTLMPGKFWEPHVQLLLNAGIVVHHPNDAARIKLFEFHL
;
A
#
# COMPACT_ATOMS: atom_id res chain seq x y z
N MET A 1 -44.59 -30.37 10.00
CA MET A 1 -43.17 -30.80 9.94
C MET A 1 -42.44 -30.43 8.64
N ILE A 2 -43.07 -30.41 7.46
CA ILE A 2 -42.37 -30.20 6.17
C ILE A 2 -41.82 -28.76 5.99
N LEU A 3 -42.55 -27.73 6.44
CA LEU A 3 -42.09 -26.32 6.32
C LEU A 3 -40.84 -26.01 7.18
N PHE A 4 -40.76 -26.58 8.38
CA PHE A 4 -39.61 -26.39 9.28
C PHE A 4 -38.32 -26.96 8.67
N SER A 5 -38.42 -28.14 8.04
CA SER A 5 -37.30 -28.77 7.32
C SER A 5 -36.84 -27.95 6.09
N LYS A 6 -37.78 -27.35 5.33
CA LYS A 6 -37.45 -26.48 4.19
C LYS A 6 -36.75 -25.19 4.62
N CYS A 7 -37.25 -24.52 5.67
CA CYS A 7 -36.64 -23.31 6.21
C CYS A 7 -35.20 -23.57 6.71
N GLN A 8 -35.01 -24.68 7.45
CA GLN A 8 -33.69 -25.08 7.94
C GLN A 8 -32.69 -25.34 6.81
N ARG A 9 -33.11 -25.99 5.71
CA ARG A 9 -32.27 -26.17 4.52
C ARG A 9 -31.90 -24.84 3.87
N GLN A 10 -32.85 -23.90 3.76
CA GLN A 10 -32.58 -22.58 3.16
C GLN A 10 -31.52 -21.80 3.95
N ILE A 11 -31.60 -21.82 5.29
CA ILE A 11 -30.62 -21.16 6.18
C ILE A 11 -29.23 -21.80 6.03
N ILE A 12 -29.16 -23.13 5.99
CA ILE A 12 -27.89 -23.83 5.80
C ILE A 12 -27.26 -23.46 4.45
N MET A 13 -28.04 -23.49 3.37
CA MET A 13 -27.56 -23.13 2.04
C MET A 13 -27.07 -21.68 1.96
N ALA A 14 -27.80 -20.73 2.54
CA ALA A 14 -27.39 -19.33 2.58
C ALA A 14 -26.05 -19.12 3.32
N ARG A 15 -25.85 -19.83 4.44
CA ARG A 15 -24.59 -19.79 5.20
C ARG A 15 -23.44 -20.42 4.42
N LEU A 16 -23.66 -21.55 3.75
CA LEU A 16 -22.64 -22.20 2.91
C LEU A 16 -22.23 -21.30 1.75
N LYS A 17 -23.20 -20.67 1.07
CA LYS A 17 -22.92 -19.71 -0.01
C LYS A 17 -22.10 -18.52 0.50
N SER A 18 -22.51 -17.91 1.62
CA SER A 18 -21.78 -16.77 2.20
C SER A 18 -20.35 -17.13 2.59
N ARG A 19 -20.13 -18.33 3.13
CA ARG A 19 -18.79 -18.85 3.44
C ARG A 19 -17.95 -19.06 2.18
N ALA A 20 -18.54 -19.63 1.13
CA ALA A 20 -17.85 -19.86 -0.13
C ALA A 20 -17.41 -18.54 -0.80
N GLU A 21 -18.29 -17.52 -0.82
CA GLU A 21 -17.95 -16.19 -1.33
C GLU A 21 -16.82 -15.54 -0.52
N LEU A 22 -16.88 -15.62 0.81
CA LEU A 22 -15.84 -15.06 1.67
C LEU A 22 -14.48 -15.76 1.49
N THR A 23 -14.47 -17.07 1.29
CA THR A 23 -13.23 -17.81 0.94
C THR A 23 -12.70 -17.38 -0.41
N LYS A 24 -13.57 -17.22 -1.42
CA LYS A 24 -13.18 -16.77 -2.76
C LYS A 24 -12.57 -15.36 -2.71
N LEU A 25 -13.20 -14.42 -2.00
CA LEU A 25 -12.69 -13.06 -1.83
C LEU A 25 -11.32 -13.05 -1.15
N ARG A 26 -11.12 -13.86 -0.11
CA ARG A 26 -9.80 -14.00 0.55
C ARG A 26 -8.74 -14.54 -0.39
N GLN A 27 -9.08 -15.56 -1.19
CA GLN A 27 -8.14 -16.11 -2.16
C GLN A 27 -7.76 -15.08 -3.23
N GLN A 28 -8.74 -14.34 -3.75
CA GLN A 28 -8.50 -13.27 -4.71
C GLN A 28 -7.60 -12.18 -4.11
N HIS A 29 -7.89 -11.74 -2.88
CA HIS A 29 -7.06 -10.75 -2.18
C HIS A 29 -5.60 -11.22 -2.04
N THR A 30 -5.38 -12.45 -1.56
CA THR A 30 -4.02 -13.00 -1.41
C THR A 30 -3.31 -13.11 -2.76
N GLN A 31 -4.01 -13.54 -3.81
CA GLN A 31 -3.43 -13.65 -5.15
C GLN A 31 -3.03 -12.26 -5.67
N THR A 32 -3.93 -11.29 -5.65
CA THR A 32 -3.67 -9.93 -6.12
C THR A 32 -2.51 -9.27 -5.36
N MET A 33 -2.44 -9.46 -4.04
CA MET A 33 -1.33 -8.95 -3.24
C MET A 33 -0.01 -9.64 -3.62
N GLY A 34 -0.03 -10.97 -3.82
CA GLY A 34 1.13 -11.71 -4.29
C GLY A 34 1.64 -11.24 -5.65
N ASP A 35 0.73 -11.05 -6.61
CA ASP A 35 1.05 -10.56 -7.95
C ASP A 35 1.65 -9.15 -7.92
N LEU A 36 1.09 -8.26 -7.07
CA LEU A 36 1.61 -6.91 -6.86
C LEU A 36 3.03 -6.95 -6.29
N LEU A 37 3.27 -7.74 -5.25
CA LEU A 37 4.59 -7.87 -4.64
C LEU A 37 5.62 -8.41 -5.63
N GLN A 38 5.26 -9.45 -6.39
CA GLN A 38 6.13 -10.01 -7.43
C GLN A 38 6.44 -8.99 -8.52
N PHE A 39 5.46 -8.19 -8.93
CA PHE A 39 5.66 -7.10 -9.90
C PHE A 39 6.63 -6.05 -9.37
N LEU A 40 6.46 -5.61 -8.13
CA LEU A 40 7.33 -4.61 -7.50
C LEU A 40 8.76 -5.12 -7.34
N GLU A 41 8.95 -6.35 -6.86
CA GLU A 41 10.29 -6.94 -6.69
C GLU A 41 11.03 -7.09 -8.02
N LYS A 42 10.31 -7.41 -9.10
CA LYS A 42 10.88 -7.58 -10.44
C LYS A 42 11.22 -6.26 -11.13
N HIS A 43 10.37 -5.23 -10.98
CA HIS A 43 10.46 -4.00 -11.78
C HIS A 43 10.97 -2.78 -10.99
N TYR A 44 10.85 -2.80 -9.67
CA TYR A 44 11.23 -1.71 -8.76
C TYR A 44 12.01 -2.26 -7.57
N PRO A 45 13.19 -2.88 -7.81
CA PRO A 45 14.00 -3.40 -6.72
C PRO A 45 14.45 -2.27 -5.78
N PRO A 46 14.73 -2.58 -4.49
CA PRO A 46 15.19 -1.59 -3.54
C PRO A 46 16.43 -0.83 -4.03
N VAL A 47 16.44 0.49 -3.84
CA VAL A 47 17.52 1.37 -4.28
C VAL A 47 18.36 1.79 -3.08
N HIS A 48 19.68 1.69 -3.20
CA HIS A 48 20.60 2.16 -2.17
C HIS A 48 20.98 3.63 -2.39
N ALA A 49 21.15 4.38 -1.30
CA ALA A 49 21.49 5.81 -1.36
C ALA A 49 22.81 6.12 -2.09
N VAL A 50 23.71 5.13 -2.21
CA VAL A 50 25.02 5.27 -2.87
C VAL A 50 24.91 5.27 -4.40
N ASP A 51 23.86 4.67 -4.96
CA ASP A 51 23.69 4.47 -6.41
C ASP A 51 22.94 5.62 -7.12
N GLN A 52 22.73 6.76 -6.44
CA GLN A 52 21.93 7.86 -6.96
C GLN A 52 22.73 8.79 -7.93
N PRO A 53 22.25 9.07 -9.16
CA PRO A 53 23.05 9.77 -10.18
C PRO A 53 23.13 11.32 -10.11
N HIS A 54 22.74 12.01 -9.02
CA HIS A 54 22.71 13.50 -9.00
C HIS A 54 23.25 14.15 -7.71
N PRO A 55 23.70 15.43 -7.74
CA PRO A 55 24.85 15.92 -7.01
C PRO A 55 24.35 16.63 -5.75
N ALA A 56 24.18 15.90 -4.66
CA ALA A 56 23.82 16.51 -3.38
C ALA A 56 25.01 17.31 -2.80
N LYS A 57 25.26 18.49 -3.36
CA LYS A 57 26.17 19.48 -2.77
C LYS A 57 25.45 20.18 -1.62
N ARG A 58 25.29 19.53 -0.46
CA ARG A 58 25.10 20.23 0.83
C ARG A 58 25.93 19.58 1.95
N ARG A 59 26.97 20.34 2.26
CA ARG A 59 27.94 20.32 3.37
C ARG A 59 27.37 19.87 4.73
N ARG A 60 28.18 19.07 5.43
CA ARG A 60 28.29 18.85 6.91
C ARG A 60 27.02 18.32 7.56
N SER A 61 26.92 17.04 7.92
CA SER A 61 27.79 16.31 8.84
C SER A 61 27.98 14.84 8.41
N ALA A 62 29.22 14.49 8.09
CA ALA A 62 29.63 13.11 7.85
C ALA A 62 29.65 12.34 9.18
N SER A 63 28.57 11.60 9.51
CA SER A 63 28.61 10.54 10.53
C SER A 63 27.37 9.62 10.60
N ALA A 64 26.48 9.56 9.59
CA ALA A 64 25.32 8.64 9.65
C ALA A 64 24.71 8.25 8.29
N ILE A 65 25.36 8.52 7.16
CA ILE A 65 24.85 8.12 5.82
C ILE A 65 25.62 6.87 5.39
N SER A 66 25.26 5.73 5.98
CA SER A 66 25.68 4.42 5.52
C SER A 66 24.46 3.51 5.59
N ASP A 67 24.03 3.01 4.43
CA ASP A 67 23.00 1.96 4.22
C ASP A 67 21.51 2.35 4.19
N ALA A 68 21.16 3.61 3.88
CA ALA A 68 19.77 3.94 3.59
C ALA A 68 19.31 3.24 2.29
N THR A 69 18.34 2.33 2.43
CA THR A 69 17.71 1.59 1.33
C THR A 69 16.27 2.07 1.18
N PHE A 70 15.87 2.37 -0.05
CA PHE A 70 14.54 2.87 -0.39
C PHE A 70 13.78 1.84 -1.22
N SER A 71 12.65 1.37 -0.70
CA SER A 71 11.80 0.36 -1.32
C SER A 71 10.45 0.97 -1.66
N LEU A 72 10.00 0.84 -2.92
CA LEU A 72 8.66 1.27 -3.33
C LEU A 72 7.58 0.43 -2.64
N LYS A 73 7.87 -0.86 -2.45
CA LYS A 73 7.01 -1.81 -1.72
C LYS A 73 6.74 -1.32 -0.30
N ASP A 74 7.78 -0.94 0.43
CA ASP A 74 7.65 -0.53 1.84
C ASP A 74 6.82 0.75 1.96
N MET A 75 7.03 1.70 1.03
CA MET A 75 6.22 2.93 0.98
C MET A 75 4.74 2.64 0.70
N LEU A 76 4.44 1.73 -0.24
CA LEU A 76 3.07 1.32 -0.53
C LEU A 76 2.43 0.59 0.66
N GLU A 77 3.19 -0.26 1.34
CA GLU A 77 2.74 -0.96 2.55
C GLU A 77 2.39 0.03 3.66
N ASP A 78 3.25 1.00 3.96
CA ASP A 78 2.98 2.05 4.95
C ASP A 78 1.71 2.84 4.61
N LEU A 79 1.55 3.22 3.35
CA LEU A 79 0.38 3.95 2.84
C LEU A 79 -0.92 3.13 2.96
N MET A 80 -0.89 1.84 2.62
CA MET A 80 -2.02 0.93 2.77
C MET A 80 -2.36 0.67 4.24
N ASN A 81 -1.34 0.51 5.08
CA ASN A 81 -1.55 0.31 6.51
C ASN A 81 -2.14 1.57 7.16
N LEU A 82 -1.70 2.76 6.78
CA LEU A 82 -2.26 4.03 7.26
C LEU A 82 -3.73 4.19 6.90
N SER A 83 -4.14 3.84 5.68
CA SER A 83 -5.54 3.97 5.26
C SER A 83 -6.50 3.09 6.07
N VAL A 84 -6.02 1.95 6.57
CA VAL A 84 -6.81 1.03 7.40
C VAL A 84 -6.71 1.36 8.89
N SER A 85 -5.52 1.69 9.37
CA SER A 85 -5.26 1.90 10.81
C SER A 85 -5.64 3.28 11.31
N HIS A 86 -5.55 4.31 10.46
CA HIS A 86 -5.83 5.72 10.79
C HIS A 86 -6.80 6.34 9.77
N PRO A 87 -8.06 5.87 9.71
CA PRO A 87 -9.01 6.29 8.68
C PRO A 87 -9.33 7.79 8.69
N ASP A 88 -9.25 8.45 9.86
CA ASP A 88 -9.53 9.88 10.01
C ASP A 88 -8.38 10.79 9.54
N ASP A 89 -7.14 10.28 9.54
CA ASP A 89 -5.93 11.03 9.13
C ASP A 89 -4.89 10.11 8.46
N PRO A 90 -5.18 9.54 7.27
CA PRO A 90 -4.36 8.51 6.63
C PRO A 90 -3.16 9.09 5.84
N TYR A 91 -2.56 10.17 6.33
CA TYR A 91 -1.49 10.87 5.63
C TYR A 91 -0.10 10.45 6.11
N TYR A 92 0.70 9.99 5.16
CA TYR A 92 2.13 9.77 5.31
C TYR A 92 2.91 11.08 5.16
N THR A 93 3.88 11.34 6.04
CA THR A 93 4.72 12.55 6.00
C THR A 93 6.07 12.26 5.35
N LEU A 94 6.35 12.95 4.24
CA LEU A 94 7.58 12.87 3.46
C LEU A 94 8.73 13.58 4.19
N MET A 95 9.41 12.85 5.08
CA MET A 95 10.58 13.37 5.81
C MET A 95 11.84 13.37 4.92
N PRO A 96 12.57 14.49 4.81
CA PRO A 96 13.79 14.56 4.00
C PRO A 96 14.79 13.45 4.36
N GLY A 97 15.26 12.74 3.34
CA GLY A 97 16.22 11.63 3.50
C GLY A 97 15.61 10.28 3.91
N LYS A 98 14.29 10.18 4.12
CA LYS A 98 13.59 8.91 4.40
C LYS A 98 12.86 8.32 3.19
N PHE A 99 12.79 9.04 2.08
CA PHE A 99 12.13 8.59 0.87
C PHE A 99 12.98 8.88 -0.36
N TRP A 100 12.68 8.17 -1.44
CA TRP A 100 13.26 8.43 -2.74
C TRP A 100 12.26 9.18 -3.61
N GLU A 101 12.64 10.37 -4.06
CA GLU A 101 11.77 11.29 -4.81
C GLU A 101 11.11 10.64 -6.04
N PRO A 102 11.81 9.84 -6.88
CA PRO A 102 11.19 9.17 -8.01
C PRO A 102 10.06 8.21 -7.64
N HIS A 103 10.11 7.55 -6.48
CA HIS A 103 9.00 6.70 -6.00
C HIS A 103 7.76 7.54 -5.72
N VAL A 104 7.92 8.68 -5.05
CA VAL A 104 6.82 9.60 -4.74
C VAL A 104 6.20 10.14 -6.03
N GLN A 105 7.03 10.58 -6.97
CA GLN A 105 6.58 11.09 -8.28
C GLN A 105 5.88 10.02 -9.11
N LEU A 106 6.38 8.78 -9.11
CA LEU A 106 5.73 7.66 -9.78
C LEU A 106 4.31 7.44 -9.24
N LEU A 107 4.15 7.40 -7.91
CA LEU A 107 2.86 7.19 -7.28
C LEU A 107 1.88 8.34 -7.55
N LEU A 108 2.37 9.59 -7.52
CA LEU A 108 1.57 10.77 -7.86
C LEU A 108 1.12 10.75 -9.31
N ASN A 109 2.03 10.48 -10.24
CA ASN A 109 1.76 10.44 -11.67
C ASN A 109 0.82 9.28 -12.05
N ALA A 110 0.90 8.17 -11.33
CA ALA A 110 -0.01 7.03 -11.50
C ALA A 110 -1.40 7.28 -10.89
N GLY A 111 -1.60 8.38 -10.17
CA GLY A 111 -2.87 8.67 -9.47
C GLY A 111 -3.15 7.72 -8.30
N ILE A 112 -2.11 7.09 -7.73
CA ILE A 112 -2.23 6.16 -6.61
C ILE A 112 -2.25 6.92 -5.28
N VAL A 113 -1.54 8.04 -5.21
CA VAL A 113 -1.50 8.92 -4.03
C VAL A 113 -1.89 10.34 -4.39
N VAL A 114 -2.35 11.09 -3.38
CA VAL A 114 -2.68 12.50 -3.48
C VAL A 114 -2.04 13.28 -2.34
N HIS A 115 -1.65 14.53 -2.61
CA HIS A 115 -1.15 15.44 -1.57
C HIS A 115 -2.26 15.90 -0.63
N HIS A 116 -1.88 16.23 0.60
CA HIS A 116 -2.74 16.96 1.52
C HIS A 116 -3.01 18.37 0.95
N PRO A 117 -4.26 18.87 1.00
CA PRO A 117 -4.64 20.13 0.35
C PRO A 117 -3.86 21.35 0.88
N ASN A 118 -3.44 21.30 2.16
CA ASN A 118 -2.73 22.39 2.81
C ASN A 118 -1.24 22.07 3.10
N ASP A 119 -0.77 20.86 2.77
CA ASP A 119 0.60 20.44 3.11
C ASP A 119 1.19 19.50 2.05
N ALA A 120 2.04 20.04 1.18
CA ALA A 120 2.67 19.28 0.11
C ALA A 120 3.66 18.20 0.63
N ALA A 121 4.09 18.26 1.90
CA ALA A 121 4.93 17.22 2.49
C ALA A 121 4.12 16.00 2.95
N ARG A 122 2.79 16.04 2.88
CA ARG A 122 1.91 14.95 3.28
C ARG A 122 1.20 14.35 2.08
N ILE A 123 1.18 13.03 2.00
CA ILE A 123 0.49 12.27 0.95
C ILE A 123 -0.39 11.18 1.55
N LYS A 124 -1.52 10.85 0.92
CA LYS A 124 -2.35 9.70 1.28
C LYS A 124 -2.68 8.87 0.05
N LEU A 125 -3.11 7.62 0.25
CA LEU A 125 -3.68 6.83 -0.85
C LEU A 125 -4.91 7.54 -1.42
N PHE A 126 -5.04 7.43 -2.74
CA PHE A 126 -6.27 7.77 -3.41
C PHE A 126 -7.40 6.84 -2.93
N GLU A 127 -8.62 7.38 -2.91
CA GLU A 127 -9.80 6.66 -2.46
C GLU A 127 -10.32 5.76 -3.59
N PHE A 128 -10.05 4.46 -3.49
CA PHE A 128 -10.45 3.45 -4.50
C PHE A 128 -11.90 2.96 -4.35
N HIS A 129 -12.74 3.66 -3.58
CA HIS A 129 -14.15 3.33 -3.43
C HIS A 129 -14.87 3.57 -4.77
N LEU A 130 -15.24 2.50 -5.48
CA LEU A 130 -16.17 2.50 -6.62
C LEU A 130 -17.59 2.18 -6.14
#